data_AF-A0A955NST2-F1
#
_entry.id   AF-A0A955NST2-F1
#
_cell.length_a   1.000
_cell.length_b   1.000
_cell.length_c   1.000
_cell.angle_alpha   90.00
_cell.angle_beta   90.00
_cell.angle_gamma   90.00
#
_symmetry.space_group_name_H-M   'P 1'
#
loop_
_entity.id
_entity.type
_entity.pdbx_description
1 polymer ?
#
loop_
_entity_poly.entity_id
_entity_poly.type
_entity_poly.pdbx_seq_one_letter_code
_entity_poly.pdbx_strand_id
1 'polypeptide(L)'
;MVADIAAVAIPIGHFFGRIGCFLNGCCFGRECGLPWAVRFPKIVNQEGYIVGSEPYSFQLSLSKLSGSEPYSLPVHPTQLYSAIGALLTFAFLYFYLSKRSRFRGELALWYLLLYSTYRFIVEIFRADPRGGWHGLSTSQWISVGLFALAICLWGPLKKTQTIGNGQTEEET
;
A
#
# COMPACT_ATOMS: atom_id res chain seq x y z
N MET A 1 -21.00 7.96 1.83
CA MET A 1 -21.57 6.79 2.53
C MET A 1 -20.92 5.49 2.08
N VAL A 2 -21.21 4.93 0.89
CA VAL A 2 -20.55 3.67 0.44
C VAL A 2 -19.03 3.81 0.37
N ALA A 3 -18.53 4.89 -0.24
CA ALA A 3 -17.10 5.17 -0.33
C ALA A 3 -16.42 5.32 1.04
N ASP A 4 -17.11 5.85 2.05
CA ASP A 4 -16.56 6.03 3.40
C ASP A 4 -16.45 4.71 4.16
N ILE A 5 -17.43 3.82 3.99
CA ILE A 5 -17.38 2.45 4.54
C ILE A 5 -16.23 1.68 3.88
N ALA A 6 -16.13 1.77 2.56
CA ALA A 6 -15.04 1.16 1.81
C ALA A 6 -13.66 1.71 2.22
N ALA A 7 -13.56 3.02 2.48
CA ALA A 7 -12.33 3.67 2.94
C ALA A 7 -11.78 3.11 4.26
N VAL A 8 -12.64 2.54 5.10
CA VAL A 8 -12.25 1.87 6.35
C VAL A 8 -11.99 0.38 6.11
N ALA A 9 -12.82 -0.29 5.32
CA ALA A 9 -12.70 -1.74 5.07
C ALA A 9 -11.50 -2.11 4.18
N ILE A 10 -11.17 -1.29 3.19
CA ILE A 10 -10.08 -1.58 2.23
C ILE A 10 -8.70 -1.62 2.92
N PRO A 11 -8.31 -0.64 3.77
CA PRO A 11 -7.02 -0.69 4.46
C PRO A 11 -6.80 -1.94 5.29
N ILE A 12 -7.81 -2.41 6.04
CA ILE A 12 -7.66 -3.62 6.86
C ILE A 12 -7.52 -4.88 5.98
N GLY A 13 -8.26 -4.97 4.87
CA GLY A 13 -8.07 -6.04 3.89
C GLY A 13 -6.66 -5.98 3.25
N HIS A 14 -6.18 -4.78 2.95
CA HIS A 14 -4.83 -4.59 2.39
C HIS A 14 -3.74 -4.98 3.39
N PHE A 15 -3.93 -4.73 4.70
CA PHE A 15 -3.01 -5.19 5.74
C PHE A 15 -2.84 -6.72 5.69
N PHE A 16 -3.93 -7.48 5.80
CA PHE A 16 -3.86 -8.94 5.77
C PHE A 16 -3.33 -9.48 4.45
N GLY A 17 -3.72 -8.87 3.32
CA GLY A 17 -3.18 -9.23 2.01
C GLY A 17 -1.65 -9.07 1.94
N ARG A 18 -1.10 -8.01 2.54
CA ARG A 18 0.35 -7.78 2.58
C ARG A 18 1.09 -8.68 3.54
N ILE A 19 0.46 -9.08 4.64
CA ILE A 19 1.01 -10.15 5.49
C ILE A 19 1.07 -11.47 4.72
N GLY A 20 0.04 -11.80 3.93
CA GLY A 20 0.07 -12.95 3.03
C GLY A 20 1.22 -12.88 2.01
N CYS A 21 1.41 -11.72 1.37
CA CYS A 21 2.56 -11.50 0.47
C CYS A 21 3.92 -11.68 1.16
N PHE A 22 4.02 -11.23 2.42
CA PHE A 22 5.24 -11.41 3.21
C PHE A 22 5.51 -12.89 3.47
N LEU A 23 4.51 -13.65 3.92
CA LEU A 23 4.65 -15.09 4.18
C LEU A 23 4.99 -15.90 2.91
N ASN A 24 4.45 -15.48 1.76
CA ASN A 24 4.77 -16.08 0.46
C ASN A 24 6.13 -15.64 -0.10
N GLY A 25 6.69 -14.53 0.40
CA GLY A 25 7.93 -13.94 -0.09
C GLY A 25 7.81 -13.31 -1.48
N CYS A 26 6.69 -12.66 -1.81
CA CYS A 26 6.52 -11.93 -3.08
C CYS A 26 6.47 -10.40 -2.86
N CYS A 27 6.68 -9.60 -3.91
CA CYS A 27 6.65 -8.13 -3.85
C CYS A 27 7.68 -7.50 -2.89
N PHE A 28 8.92 -8.00 -2.94
CA PHE A 28 10.03 -7.59 -2.08
C PHE A 28 10.69 -6.28 -2.52
N GLY A 29 11.49 -5.71 -1.64
CA GLY A 29 12.24 -4.48 -1.89
C GLY A 29 13.68 -4.71 -2.32
N ARG A 30 14.41 -3.61 -2.54
CA ARG A 30 15.82 -3.64 -2.95
C ARG A 30 16.68 -4.27 -1.86
N GLU A 31 17.82 -4.80 -2.28
CA GLU A 31 18.84 -5.33 -1.37
C GLU A 31 19.30 -4.23 -0.42
N CYS A 32 19.41 -4.55 0.87
CA CYS A 32 19.86 -3.60 1.88
C CYS A 32 20.57 -4.29 3.06
N GLY A 33 21.52 -3.58 3.67
CA GLY A 33 22.26 -4.04 4.85
C GLY A 33 21.69 -3.54 6.18
N LEU A 34 20.41 -3.14 6.21
CA LEU A 34 19.77 -2.58 7.40
C LEU A 34 19.46 -3.68 8.43
N PRO A 35 19.42 -3.38 9.73
CA PRO A 35 19.23 -4.40 10.77
C PRO A 35 17.85 -5.07 10.75
N TRP A 36 16.85 -4.46 10.09
CA TRP A 36 15.51 -5.04 9.88
C TRP A 36 15.33 -5.62 8.47
N ALA A 37 16.39 -5.74 7.68
CA ALA A 37 16.32 -6.40 6.38
C ALA A 37 15.98 -7.88 6.57
N VAL A 38 15.14 -8.42 5.68
CA VAL A 38 14.66 -9.80 5.78
C VAL A 38 15.29 -10.64 4.69
N ARG A 39 15.60 -11.89 5.01
CA ARG A 39 16.05 -12.92 4.06
C ARG A 39 14.94 -13.95 3.91
N PHE A 40 14.65 -14.36 2.69
CA PHE A 40 13.61 -15.34 2.41
C PHE A 40 14.25 -16.70 2.08
N PRO A 41 13.67 -17.81 2.56
CA PRO A 41 14.24 -19.14 2.37
C PRO A 41 14.12 -19.60 0.91
N LYS A 42 15.02 -20.50 0.50
CA LYS A 42 14.87 -21.26 -0.74
C LYS A 42 13.77 -22.31 -0.53
N ILE A 43 12.66 -22.18 -1.23
CA ILE A 43 11.56 -23.16 -1.20
C ILE A 43 11.49 -23.83 -2.57
N VAL A 44 11.52 -25.16 -2.60
CA VAL A 44 11.54 -25.96 -3.83
C VAL A 44 10.37 -26.94 -3.80
N ASN A 45 9.65 -27.07 -4.91
CA ASN A 45 8.57 -28.07 -5.04
C ASN A 45 9.13 -29.47 -5.34
N GLN A 46 8.25 -30.48 -5.39
CA GLN A 46 8.63 -31.86 -5.68
C GLN A 46 9.26 -32.06 -7.07
N GLU A 47 9.03 -31.13 -7.98
CA GLU A 47 9.54 -31.13 -9.35
C GLU A 47 10.89 -30.40 -9.48
N GLY A 48 11.41 -29.81 -8.40
CA GLY A 48 12.69 -29.11 -8.39
C GLY A 48 12.61 -27.61 -8.74
N TYR A 49 11.42 -27.05 -8.97
CA TYR A 49 11.24 -25.63 -9.23
C TYR A 49 11.19 -24.82 -7.93
N ILE A 50 11.80 -23.63 -7.94
CA ILE A 50 11.74 -22.70 -6.82
C ILE A 50 10.35 -22.06 -6.81
N VAL A 51 9.57 -22.32 -5.76
CA VAL A 51 8.19 -21.84 -5.61
C VAL A 51 8.06 -20.98 -4.35
N GLY A 52 7.43 -19.82 -4.45
CA GLY A 52 7.53 -18.81 -3.40
C GLY A 52 8.95 -18.22 -3.31
N SER A 53 9.15 -17.25 -2.42
CA SER A 53 10.46 -16.58 -2.26
C SER A 53 11.01 -15.98 -3.58
N GLU A 54 10.20 -15.11 -4.19
CA GLU A 54 10.58 -14.31 -5.35
C GLU A 54 11.95 -13.59 -5.23
N PRO A 55 12.38 -13.04 -4.07
CA PRO A 55 13.71 -12.44 -3.94
C PRO A 55 14.84 -13.44 -4.18
N TYR A 56 14.68 -14.69 -3.75
CA TYR A 56 15.69 -15.73 -3.99
C TYR A 56 15.82 -16.03 -5.48
N SER A 57 14.68 -16.32 -6.14
CA SER A 57 14.64 -16.62 -7.57
C SER A 57 15.16 -15.45 -8.43
N PHE A 58 14.81 -14.22 -8.05
CA PHE A 58 15.27 -13.02 -8.74
C PHE A 58 16.77 -12.78 -8.57
N GLN A 59 17.33 -13.01 -7.38
CA GLN A 59 18.77 -12.87 -7.16
C GLN A 59 19.56 -13.99 -7.86
N LEU A 60 18.99 -15.20 -7.93
CA LEU A 60 19.56 -16.30 -8.70
C LEU A 60 19.58 -15.98 -10.20
N SER A 61 18.51 -15.42 -10.76
CA SER A 61 18.48 -15.03 -12.18
C SER A 61 19.45 -13.89 -12.51
N LEU A 62 19.78 -13.05 -11.54
CA LEU A 62 20.84 -12.04 -11.63
C LEU A 62 22.25 -12.59 -11.37
N SER A 63 22.42 -13.90 -11.22
CA SER A 63 23.70 -14.55 -10.89
C SER A 63 24.35 -14.04 -9.60
N LYS A 64 23.56 -13.52 -8.65
CA LYS A 64 24.02 -13.08 -7.33
C LYS A 64 24.12 -14.20 -6.30
N LEU A 65 23.48 -15.33 -6.59
CA LEU A 65 23.48 -16.53 -5.77
C LEU A 65 23.99 -17.69 -6.61
N SER A 66 24.68 -18.63 -5.98
CA SER A 66 25.16 -19.85 -6.64
C SER A 66 24.11 -20.95 -6.67
N GLY A 67 23.04 -20.80 -5.88
CA GLY A 67 21.94 -21.77 -5.77
C GLY A 67 22.09 -22.75 -4.61
N SER A 68 23.22 -22.70 -3.90
CA SER A 68 23.54 -23.52 -2.72
C SER A 68 23.10 -22.87 -1.41
N GLU A 69 22.89 -21.56 -1.43
CA GLU A 69 22.55 -20.74 -0.30
C GLU A 69 21.12 -21.06 0.19
N PRO A 70 20.92 -21.23 1.50
CA PRO A 70 19.60 -21.57 2.04
C PRO A 70 18.61 -20.38 2.03
N TYR A 71 19.10 -19.15 1.87
CA TYR A 71 18.31 -17.92 1.92
C TYR A 71 18.77 -16.90 0.88
N SER A 72 17.87 -15.96 0.55
CA SER A 72 18.16 -14.79 -0.27
C SER A 72 19.15 -13.85 0.43
N LEU A 73 19.79 -12.97 -0.35
CA LEU A 73 20.42 -11.77 0.17
C LEU A 73 19.37 -10.90 0.90
N PRO A 74 19.79 -10.11 1.91
CA PRO A 74 18.89 -9.29 2.70
C PRO A 74 18.23 -8.20 1.85
N VAL A 75 16.91 -8.08 1.97
CA VAL A 75 16.09 -7.13 1.21
C VAL A 75 15.19 -6.31 2.13
N HIS A 76 14.78 -5.13 1.66
CA HIS A 76 13.73 -4.35 2.31
C HIS A 76 12.42 -5.15 2.34
N PRO A 77 11.81 -5.36 3.53
CA PRO A 77 10.50 -6.01 3.63
C PRO A 77 9.37 -5.01 3.29
N THR A 78 9.29 -4.56 2.04
CA THR A 78 8.29 -3.60 1.53
C THR A 78 6.84 -4.03 1.77
N GLN A 79 6.61 -5.34 1.92
CA GLN A 79 5.32 -5.91 2.29
C GLN A 79 4.93 -5.48 3.70
N LEU A 80 5.86 -5.53 4.67
CA LEU A 80 5.62 -5.07 6.04
C LEU A 80 5.44 -3.55 6.09
N TYR A 81 6.20 -2.79 5.29
CA TYR A 81 5.99 -1.34 5.20
C TYR A 81 4.57 -1.01 4.69
N SER A 82 4.11 -1.74 3.67
CA SER A 82 2.74 -1.60 3.16
C SER A 82 1.69 -2.01 4.18
N ALA A 83 1.92 -3.10 4.91
CA ALA A 83 1.03 -3.57 5.95
C ALA A 83 0.91 -2.54 7.08
N ILE A 84 2.03 -2.00 7.57
CA ILE A 84 2.05 -0.95 8.60
C ILE A 84 1.32 0.29 8.09
N GLY A 85 1.60 0.76 6.87
CA GLY A 85 0.90 1.91 6.28
C GLY A 85 -0.61 1.71 6.19
N ALA A 86 -1.04 0.50 5.80
CA ALA A 86 -2.45 0.14 5.74
C ALA A 86 -3.11 0.07 7.13
N LEU A 87 -2.43 -0.50 8.13
CA LEU A 87 -2.91 -0.58 9.51
C LEU A 87 -3.00 0.81 10.17
N LEU A 88 -2.00 1.67 9.97
CA LEU A 88 -2.02 3.05 10.47
C LEU A 88 -3.14 3.86 9.81
N THR A 89 -3.35 3.67 8.50
CA THR A 89 -4.47 4.28 7.78
C THR A 89 -5.80 3.82 8.36
N PHE A 90 -6.00 2.51 8.55
CA PHE A 90 -7.19 1.96 9.19
C PHE A 90 -7.39 2.56 10.58
N ALA A 91 -6.36 2.53 11.44
CA ALA A 91 -6.46 2.99 12.82
C ALA A 91 -6.82 4.48 12.90
N PHE A 92 -6.17 5.31 12.07
CA PHE A 92 -6.48 6.73 11.98
C PHE A 92 -7.91 6.98 11.50
N LEU A 93 -8.33 6.34 10.41
CA LEU A 93 -9.67 6.53 9.87
C LEU A 93 -10.75 6.00 10.83
N TYR A 94 -10.57 4.81 11.39
CA TYR A 94 -11.57 4.14 12.22
C TYR A 94 -11.65 4.71 13.63
N PHE A 95 -10.53 4.87 14.34
CA PHE A 95 -10.58 5.28 15.75
C PHE A 95 -10.67 6.79 15.93
N TYR A 96 -10.07 7.57 15.03
CA TYR A 96 -9.96 9.01 15.16
C TYR A 96 -10.95 9.75 14.25
N LEU A 97 -10.86 9.54 12.93
CA LEU A 97 -11.58 10.37 11.96
C LEU A 97 -13.06 10.00 11.83
N SER A 98 -13.44 8.73 11.94
CA SER A 98 -14.85 8.28 11.84
C SER A 98 -15.75 8.99 12.86
N LYS A 99 -15.21 9.32 14.03
CA LYS A 99 -15.89 10.03 15.12
C LYS A 99 -15.91 11.55 14.93
N ARG A 100 -15.18 12.07 13.95
CA ARG A 100 -14.96 13.51 13.72
C ARG A 100 -15.29 13.93 12.29
N SER A 101 -15.82 13.02 11.48
CA SER A 101 -16.16 13.29 10.08
C SER A 101 -17.23 14.37 10.02
N ARG A 102 -16.93 15.45 9.33
CA ARG A 102 -17.77 16.63 9.16
C ARG A 102 -18.66 16.51 7.93
N PHE A 103 -18.21 15.74 6.93
CA PHE A 103 -18.97 15.52 5.72
C PHE A 103 -18.81 14.11 5.12
N ARG A 104 -19.73 13.75 4.23
CA ARG A 104 -19.88 12.52 3.46
C ARG A 104 -18.78 12.51 2.40
N GLY A 105 -17.97 11.47 2.37
CA GLY A 105 -16.78 11.39 1.52
C GLY A 105 -15.48 11.79 2.22
N GLU A 106 -15.50 12.41 3.41
CA GLU A 106 -14.26 12.85 4.08
C GLU A 106 -13.33 11.69 4.40
N LEU A 107 -13.85 10.55 4.87
CA LEU A 107 -13.05 9.35 5.13
C LEU A 107 -12.44 8.80 3.83
N ALA A 108 -13.20 8.80 2.74
CA ALA A 108 -12.70 8.38 1.43
C ALA A 108 -11.57 9.27 0.90
N LEU A 109 -11.70 10.60 1.04
CA LEU A 109 -10.64 11.53 0.64
C LEU A 109 -9.39 11.37 1.49
N TRP A 110 -9.54 11.24 2.82
CA TRP A 110 -8.41 10.97 3.71
C TRP A 110 -7.74 9.64 3.40
N TYR A 111 -8.51 8.59 3.12
CA TYR A 111 -7.98 7.32 2.66
C TYR A 111 -7.13 7.49 1.40
N LEU A 112 -7.63 8.19 0.38
CA LEU A 112 -6.88 8.44 -0.86
C LEU A 112 -5.57 9.20 -0.60
N LEU A 113 -5.59 10.23 0.24
CA LEU A 113 -4.40 11.00 0.60
C LEU A 113 -3.36 10.13 1.33
N LEU A 114 -3.79 9.41 2.37
CA LEU A 114 -2.91 8.55 3.17
C LEU A 114 -2.36 7.39 2.34
N TYR A 115 -3.23 6.70 1.61
CA TYR A 115 -2.88 5.60 0.70
C TYR A 115 -1.83 6.02 -0.30
N SER A 116 -2.10 7.09 -1.04
CA SER A 116 -1.19 7.58 -2.08
C SER A 116 0.16 7.98 -1.50
N THR A 117 0.17 8.61 -0.33
CA THR A 117 1.41 9.03 0.35
C THR A 117 2.27 7.84 0.74
N TYR A 118 1.73 6.87 1.51
CA TYR A 118 2.56 5.73 1.93
C TYR A 118 2.90 4.82 0.74
N ARG A 119 2.01 4.69 -0.24
CA ARG A 119 2.23 3.87 -1.44
C ARG A 119 3.39 4.41 -2.26
N PHE A 120 3.48 5.74 -2.40
CA PHE A 120 4.59 6.42 -3.06
C PHE A 120 5.92 6.16 -2.34
N ILE A 121 5.94 6.29 -1.00
CA ILE A 121 7.14 6.05 -0.18
C ILE A 121 7.61 4.60 -0.31
N VAL A 122 6.71 3.62 -0.15
CA VAL A 122 7.06 2.20 -0.25
C VAL A 122 7.62 1.85 -1.63
N GLU A 123 7.10 2.46 -2.69
CA GLU A 123 7.56 2.21 -4.05
C GLU A 123 9.05 2.54 -4.23
N ILE A 124 9.57 3.56 -3.55
CA ILE A 124 10.99 3.92 -3.60
C ILE A 124 11.86 2.70 -3.23
N PHE A 125 11.39 1.87 -2.30
CA PHE A 125 12.14 0.71 -1.82
C PHE A 125 11.89 -0.57 -2.63
N ARG A 126 10.96 -0.60 -3.59
CA ARG A 126 10.64 -1.81 -4.36
C ARG A 126 11.75 -2.19 -5.35
N ALA A 127 11.92 -3.50 -5.57
CA ALA A 127 12.94 -4.05 -6.47
C ALA A 127 12.41 -4.59 -7.80
N ASP A 128 11.09 -4.66 -7.99
CA ASP A 128 10.49 -5.23 -9.19
C ASP A 128 10.27 -4.18 -10.30
N PRO A 129 10.84 -4.38 -11.50
CA PRO A 129 10.61 -3.50 -12.63
C PRO A 129 9.21 -3.76 -13.22
N ARG A 130 8.21 -2.97 -12.80
CA ARG A 130 6.84 -3.01 -13.34
C ARG A 130 6.56 -1.94 -14.39
N GLY A 131 7.62 -1.37 -14.96
CA GLY A 131 7.55 -0.22 -15.84
C GLY A 131 7.58 1.11 -15.09
N GLY A 132 8.00 2.14 -15.80
CA GLY A 132 8.11 3.50 -15.29
C GLY A 132 8.15 4.49 -16.43
N TRP A 133 7.74 5.71 -16.16
CA TRP A 133 7.71 6.82 -17.11
C TRP A 133 8.43 8.02 -16.48
N HIS A 134 9.40 8.62 -17.18
CA HIS A 134 10.19 9.78 -16.73
C HIS A 134 10.78 9.64 -15.31
N GLY A 135 11.41 8.48 -15.02
CA GLY A 135 12.12 8.29 -13.75
C GLY A 135 11.24 7.97 -12.53
N LEU A 136 9.91 7.93 -12.69
CA LEU A 136 8.99 7.44 -11.68
C LEU A 136 8.33 6.15 -12.13
N SER A 137 7.99 5.28 -11.17
CA SER A 137 7.23 4.07 -11.48
C SER A 137 5.78 4.40 -11.85
N THR A 138 5.13 3.49 -12.57
CA THR A 138 3.68 3.59 -12.85
C THR A 138 2.85 3.76 -11.58
N SER A 139 3.22 3.08 -10.49
CA SER A 139 2.51 3.20 -9.20
C SER A 139 2.71 4.56 -8.55
N GLN A 140 3.86 5.20 -8.72
CA GLN A 140 4.12 6.57 -8.25
C GLN A 140 3.24 7.58 -8.99
N TRP A 141 3.14 7.46 -10.31
CA TRP A 141 2.24 8.31 -11.11
C TRP A 141 0.77 8.16 -10.69
N ILE A 142 0.31 6.92 -10.50
CA ILE A 142 -1.04 6.65 -9.99
C ILE A 142 -1.24 7.31 -8.62
N SER A 143 -0.25 7.22 -7.73
CA SER A 143 -0.31 7.82 -6.40
C SER A 143 -0.41 9.35 -6.48
N VAL A 144 0.35 10.00 -7.36
CA VAL A 144 0.26 11.45 -7.59
C VAL A 144 -1.14 11.83 -8.09
N GLY A 145 -1.68 11.09 -9.07
CA GLY A 145 -3.02 11.34 -9.61
C GLY A 145 -4.12 11.20 -8.56
N LEU A 146 -4.09 10.14 -7.75
CA LEU A 146 -5.04 9.92 -6.66
C LEU A 146 -4.95 10.98 -5.56
N PHE A 147 -3.72 11.41 -5.21
CA PHE A 147 -3.51 12.49 -4.25
C PHE A 147 -4.12 13.81 -4.76
N ALA A 148 -3.82 14.18 -6.00
CA ALA A 148 -4.36 15.39 -6.63
C ALA A 148 -5.90 15.34 -6.72
N LEU A 149 -6.46 14.20 -7.12
CA LEU A 149 -7.90 13.98 -7.16
C LEU A 149 -8.56 14.22 -5.79
N ALA A 150 -7.95 13.68 -4.72
CA ALA A 150 -8.48 13.85 -3.37
C ALA A 150 -8.49 15.31 -2.91
N ILE A 151 -7.46 16.09 -3.25
CA ILE A 151 -7.41 17.54 -2.99
C ILE A 151 -8.47 18.28 -3.80
N CYS A 152 -8.59 18.00 -5.10
CA CYS A 152 -9.56 18.65 -5.99
C CYS A 152 -11.01 18.41 -5.57
N LEU A 153 -11.35 17.20 -5.12
CA LEU A 153 -12.70 16.84 -4.70
C LEU A 153 -13.07 17.37 -3.30
N TRP A 154 -12.10 17.86 -2.53
CA TRP A 154 -12.30 18.27 -1.14
C TRP A 154 -13.30 19.43 -0.98
N GLY A 155 -13.08 20.51 -1.71
CA GLY A 155 -13.93 21.70 -1.68
C GLY A 155 -15.37 21.41 -2.12
N PRO A 156 -15.57 20.80 -3.30
CA PRO A 156 -16.90 20.43 -3.80
C PRO A 156 -17.68 19.55 -2.82
N LEU A 157 -17.09 18.45 -2.33
CA LEU A 157 -17.77 17.52 -1.43
C LEU A 157 -18.16 18.15 -0.09
N LYS A 158 -17.30 19.03 0.44
CA LYS A 158 -17.62 19.80 1.66
C LYS A 158 -18.81 20.73 1.44
N LYS A 159 -18.87 21.45 0.30
CA LYS A 159 -19.96 22.41 -0.02
C LYS A 159 -21.30 21.72 -0.21
N THR A 160 -21.34 20.60 -0.93
CA THR A 160 -22.60 19.88 -1.23
C THR A 160 -23.33 19.45 0.05
N GLN A 161 -22.60 19.08 1.10
CA GLN A 161 -23.25 18.71 2.35
C GLN A 161 -23.75 19.90 3.17
N THR A 162 -23.03 21.02 3.17
CA THR A 162 -23.49 22.23 3.87
C THR A 162 -24.82 22.71 3.29
N ILE A 163 -24.98 22.67 1.96
CA ILE A 163 -26.23 23.04 1.27
C ILE A 163 -27.35 22.06 1.63
N GLY A 164 -27.08 20.76 1.60
CA GLY A 164 -28.06 19.73 1.94
C GLY A 164 -28.58 19.81 3.38
N ASN A 165 -27.74 20.23 4.34
CA ASN A 165 -28.19 20.41 5.73
C ASN A 165 -29.06 21.66 5.90
N GLY A 166 -28.74 22.77 5.20
CA GLY A 166 -29.47 24.03 5.33
C GLY A 166 -30.89 23.99 4.76
N GLN A 167 -31.14 23.20 3.71
CA GLN A 167 -32.50 23.04 3.16
C GLN A 167 -33.41 22.20 4.07
N THR A 168 -32.88 21.22 4.82
CA THR A 168 -33.67 20.45 5.79
C THR A 168 -34.11 21.27 7.01
N GLU A 169 -33.42 22.36 7.33
CA GLU A 169 -33.76 23.23 8.47
C GLU A 169 -34.83 24.28 8.11
N GLU A 170 -35.01 24.62 6.83
CA GLU A 170 -36.07 25.55 6.37
C GLU A 170 -37.43 24.87 6.13
N GLU A 171 -37.48 23.53 6.03
CA GLU A 171 -38.71 22.76 5.79
C GLU A 171 -39.35 22.16 7.06
N THR A 172 -38.80 22.40 8.26
CA THR A 172 -39.31 21.91 9.56
C THR A 172 -39.73 23.04 10.48
#